data_AF-A0A2G9M185-F1
#
_entry.id   AF-A0A2G9M185-F1
#
_cell.length_a   1.000
_cell.length_b   1.000
_cell.length_c   1.000
_cell.angle_alpha   90.00
_cell.angle_beta   90.00
_cell.angle_gamma   90.00
#
_symmetry.space_group_name_H-M   'P 1'
#
loop_
_entity.id
_entity.type
_entity.pdbx_description
1 polymer ?
#
loop_
_entity_poly.entity_id
_entity_poly.type
_entity_poly.pdbx_seq_one_letter_code
_entity_poly.pdbx_strand_id
1 'polypeptide(L)'
;MLLFEGKRQGIIPSGIAAGLALDIARKFLMPLKNDVMPDEEILYTLCSPERIFYGDKIKMENYEANHEAKGYSIEDRVLVAGAGAIGNFAALALSLSGFKNIDIADFDSVELANANRQVLICDRDSIKRGRRKAEALADRISRISGLNVSPIIGKVVDSEQELDSYDRNNGIIAVTEDFVRSRSYRMIIGGVDNPYARSCLNRIAVSMQIPYFDAGTDECSGAVRAYIPGKSGCLECQTGIYGIAEEWKKRKAERDSCQLNDKAPSVVTSNMIIGSALAGEALSAAAGLFPSLSAVSYSSASRHPLFVSGIGTAQKQGCPCSARH
;
A
#
# COMPACT_ATOMS: atom_id res chain seq x y z
N MET A 1 -8.67 -17.16 -4.76
CA MET A 1 -8.04 -16.68 -6.01
C MET A 1 -9.10 -16.72 -7.09
N LEU A 2 -9.29 -15.65 -7.85
CA LEU A 2 -10.28 -15.61 -8.93
C LEU A 2 -9.94 -16.61 -10.03
N LEU A 3 -10.93 -17.42 -10.40
CA LEU A 3 -10.89 -18.32 -11.54
C LEU A 3 -11.96 -17.88 -12.54
N PHE A 4 -11.58 -17.83 -13.81
CA PHE A 4 -12.52 -17.69 -14.94
C PHE A 4 -12.29 -18.86 -15.88
N GLU A 5 -13.33 -19.66 -16.11
CA GLU A 5 -13.25 -20.91 -16.88
C GLU A 5 -12.12 -21.85 -16.42
N GLY A 6 -11.94 -21.96 -15.09
CA GLY A 6 -10.90 -22.79 -14.47
C GLY A 6 -9.49 -22.22 -14.56
N LYS A 7 -9.29 -21.06 -15.20
CA LYS A 7 -7.98 -20.39 -15.32
C LYS A 7 -7.83 -19.28 -14.29
N ARG A 8 -6.64 -19.19 -13.69
CA ARG A 8 -6.27 -18.13 -12.75
C ARG A 8 -6.36 -16.78 -13.43
N GLN A 9 -7.06 -15.84 -12.79
CA GLN A 9 -7.13 -14.45 -13.24
C GLN A 9 -6.26 -13.58 -12.32
N GLY A 10 -5.41 -12.75 -12.92
CA GLY A 10 -4.56 -11.81 -12.18
C GLY A 10 -5.16 -10.41 -12.16
N ILE A 11 -5.62 -9.95 -11.00
CA ILE A 11 -6.16 -8.57 -10.85
C ILE A 11 -5.06 -7.52 -10.89
N ILE A 12 -3.84 -7.87 -10.46
CA ILE A 12 -2.77 -6.90 -10.27
C ILE A 12 -2.23 -6.34 -11.59
N PRO A 13 -1.87 -7.16 -12.61
CA PRO A 13 -1.51 -6.63 -13.92
C PRO A 13 -2.65 -5.79 -14.52
N SER A 14 -3.90 -6.22 -14.37
CA SER A 14 -5.06 -5.48 -14.85
C SER A 14 -5.24 -4.12 -14.16
N GLY A 15 -5.01 -4.04 -12.85
CA GLY A 15 -5.11 -2.81 -12.07
C GLY A 15 -4.05 -1.78 -12.47
N ILE A 16 -2.81 -2.22 -12.69
CA ILE A 16 -1.74 -1.35 -13.18
C ILE A 16 -2.00 -0.91 -14.63
N ALA A 17 -2.33 -1.85 -15.51
CA ALA A 17 -2.60 -1.58 -16.93
C ALA A 17 -3.78 -0.62 -17.12
N ALA A 18 -4.89 -0.84 -16.41
CA ALA A 18 -6.04 0.05 -16.46
C ALA A 18 -5.71 1.44 -15.88
N GLY A 19 -4.84 1.51 -14.86
CA GLY A 19 -4.43 2.77 -14.25
C GLY A 19 -3.59 3.60 -15.21
N LEU A 20 -2.67 2.94 -15.92
CA LEU A 20 -1.88 3.55 -16.99
C LEU A 20 -2.75 3.99 -18.16
N ALA A 21 -3.67 3.14 -18.63
CA ALA A 21 -4.57 3.49 -19.72
C ALA A 21 -5.42 4.74 -19.38
N LEU A 22 -5.94 4.81 -18.16
CA LEU A 22 -6.67 5.97 -17.66
C LEU A 22 -5.78 7.21 -17.52
N ASP A 23 -4.53 7.06 -17.07
CA ASP A 23 -3.60 8.20 -17.03
C ASP A 23 -3.27 8.72 -18.44
N ILE A 24 -3.02 7.85 -19.41
CA ILE A 24 -2.80 8.23 -20.82
C ILE A 24 -4.02 8.97 -21.38
N ALA A 25 -5.22 8.43 -21.16
CA ALA A 25 -6.46 9.09 -21.58
C ALA A 25 -6.64 10.46 -20.91
N ARG A 26 -6.34 10.57 -19.61
CA ARG A 26 -6.35 11.84 -18.88
C ARG A 26 -5.32 12.81 -19.45
N LYS A 27 -4.08 12.40 -19.72
CA LYS A 27 -3.04 13.27 -20.32
C LYS A 27 -3.51 13.84 -21.67
N PHE A 28 -4.21 13.03 -22.45
CA PHE A 28 -4.72 13.44 -23.77
C PHE A 28 -5.84 14.47 -23.65
N LEU A 29 -6.77 14.27 -22.72
CA LEU A 29 -7.95 15.13 -22.55
C LEU A 29 -7.71 16.34 -21.63
N MET A 30 -6.84 16.20 -20.64
CA MET A 30 -6.61 17.14 -19.53
C MET A 30 -5.13 17.12 -19.10
N PRO A 31 -4.21 17.68 -19.91
CA PRO A 31 -2.78 17.67 -19.61
C PRO A 31 -2.44 18.56 -18.41
N LEU A 32 -1.60 18.05 -17.51
CA LEU A 32 -0.93 18.81 -16.46
C LEU A 32 0.40 19.37 -16.98
N LYS A 33 0.91 20.42 -16.34
CA LYS A 33 2.08 21.20 -16.79
C LYS A 33 3.31 20.35 -17.15
N ASN A 34 3.53 19.25 -16.43
CA ASN A 34 4.73 18.40 -16.59
C ASN A 34 4.41 17.02 -17.16
N ASP A 35 3.21 16.79 -17.70
CA ASP A 35 2.86 15.47 -18.21
C ASP A 35 3.68 15.10 -19.44
N VAL A 36 4.11 13.84 -19.48
CA VAL A 36 4.80 13.25 -20.61
C VAL A 36 4.04 12.02 -21.07
N MET A 37 3.76 11.97 -22.37
CA MET A 37 3.14 10.78 -22.99
C MET A 37 4.19 9.67 -23.11
N PRO A 38 3.84 8.41 -22.78
CA PRO A 38 4.67 7.28 -23.13
C PRO A 38 4.71 7.12 -24.65
N ASP A 39 5.88 6.81 -25.19
CA ASP A 39 6.16 6.60 -26.62
C ASP A 39 6.53 5.14 -26.95
N GLU A 40 6.55 4.25 -25.95
CA GLU A 40 6.86 2.83 -26.08
C GLU A 40 5.77 1.94 -25.47
N GLU A 41 5.67 0.69 -25.94
CA GLU A 41 4.84 -0.34 -25.30
C GLU A 41 5.34 -0.65 -23.89
N ILE A 42 4.42 -0.77 -22.92
CA ILE A 42 4.73 -1.05 -21.52
C ILE A 42 4.18 -2.42 -21.15
N LEU A 43 5.07 -3.35 -20.80
CA LEU A 43 4.71 -4.64 -20.25
C LEU A 43 5.00 -4.66 -18.74
N TYR A 44 4.01 -5.07 -17.94
CA TYR A 44 4.17 -5.31 -16.50
C TYR A 44 3.91 -6.78 -16.17
N THR A 45 4.79 -7.40 -15.39
CA THR A 45 4.62 -8.77 -14.89
C THR A 45 5.16 -8.97 -13.48
N LEU A 46 4.48 -9.80 -12.68
CA LEU A 46 5.00 -10.27 -11.38
C LEU A 46 5.96 -11.46 -11.53
N CYS A 47 6.04 -12.05 -12.72
CA CYS A 47 6.83 -13.26 -12.97
C CYS A 47 8.32 -12.97 -13.22
N SER A 48 8.71 -11.71 -13.45
CA SER A 48 10.11 -11.31 -13.64
C SER A 48 10.59 -10.40 -12.49
N PRO A 49 11.85 -10.53 -12.02
CA PRO A 49 12.45 -9.59 -11.08
C PRO A 49 12.54 -8.16 -11.64
N GLU A 50 12.58 -7.99 -12.96
CA GLU A 50 12.66 -6.67 -13.63
C GLU A 50 11.32 -5.94 -13.61
N ARG A 51 10.21 -6.67 -13.44
CA ARG A 51 8.79 -6.24 -13.38
C ARG A 51 8.25 -5.51 -14.60
N ILE A 52 9.02 -4.62 -15.21
CA ILE A 52 8.59 -3.67 -16.23
C ILE A 52 9.53 -3.76 -17.43
N PHE A 53 8.96 -3.87 -18.62
CA PHE A 53 9.68 -3.86 -19.89
C PHE A 53 9.11 -2.79 -20.80
N TYR A 54 9.98 -2.24 -21.65
CA TYR A 54 9.67 -1.21 -22.63
C TYR A 54 10.11 -1.66 -24.03
N GLY A 55 9.22 -1.51 -25.02
CA GLY A 55 9.49 -1.80 -26.44
C GLY A 55 10.00 -3.22 -26.70
N ASP A 56 10.97 -3.36 -27.61
CA ASP A 56 11.51 -4.65 -28.08
C ASP A 56 12.33 -5.43 -27.03
N LYS A 57 12.46 -4.91 -25.80
CA LYS A 57 13.17 -5.60 -24.70
C LYS A 57 12.33 -6.67 -24.01
N ILE A 58 11.18 -7.06 -24.56
CA ILE A 58 10.35 -8.17 -24.07
C ILE A 58 11.07 -9.50 -24.38
N LYS A 59 12.16 -9.78 -23.66
CA LYS A 59 12.68 -11.13 -23.53
C LYS A 59 12.09 -11.71 -22.25
N MET A 60 10.86 -12.22 -22.37
CA MET A 60 10.30 -13.09 -21.34
C MET A 60 11.06 -14.41 -21.38
N GLU A 61 12.27 -14.43 -20.82
CA GLU A 61 12.85 -15.70 -20.41
C GLU A 61 11.87 -16.32 -19.41
N ASN A 62 11.60 -17.62 -19.56
CA ASN A 62 10.72 -18.35 -18.66
C ASN A 62 11.36 -18.34 -17.26
N TYR A 63 11.07 -17.32 -16.46
CA TYR A 63 11.36 -17.31 -15.04
C TYR A 63 10.43 -18.34 -14.40
N GLU A 64 10.90 -19.60 -14.36
CA GLU A 64 10.30 -20.60 -13.50
C GLU A 64 10.35 -20.04 -12.08
N ALA A 65 9.17 -19.75 -11.54
CA ALA A 65 9.02 -19.39 -10.14
C ALA A 65 9.83 -20.41 -9.32
N ASN A 66 10.83 -19.98 -8.54
CA ASN A 66 11.41 -20.88 -7.57
C ASN A 66 10.29 -21.16 -6.54
N HIS A 67 9.69 -22.35 -6.63
CA HIS A 67 8.56 -22.77 -5.78
C HIS A 67 8.96 -22.99 -4.31
N GLU A 68 10.20 -22.65 -3.93
CA GLU A 68 10.75 -22.77 -2.58
C GLU A 68 10.35 -21.60 -1.66
N ALA A 69 9.11 -21.13 -1.76
CA ALA A 69 8.54 -20.20 -0.80
C ALA A 69 8.26 -20.91 0.53
N LYS A 70 9.30 -21.23 1.30
CA LYS A 70 9.13 -21.71 2.67
C LYS A 70 8.68 -20.54 3.55
N GLY A 71 7.37 -20.38 3.75
CA GLY A 71 6.86 -19.70 4.97
C GLY A 71 5.69 -18.72 4.86
N TYR A 72 5.09 -18.47 3.70
CA TYR A 72 3.89 -17.62 3.59
C TYR A 72 2.79 -18.32 2.77
N SER A 73 1.54 -18.06 3.14
CA SER A 73 0.36 -18.71 2.57
C SER A 73 -0.78 -17.71 2.36
N ILE A 74 -1.71 -18.02 1.46
CA ILE A 74 -2.97 -17.26 1.30
C ILE A 74 -3.89 -17.35 2.54
N GLU A 75 -3.61 -18.30 3.44
CA GLU A 75 -4.26 -18.44 4.74
C GLU A 75 -3.71 -17.47 5.78
N ASP A 76 -2.56 -16.85 5.52
CA ASP A 76 -1.95 -15.93 6.46
C ASP A 76 -2.82 -14.70 6.68
N ARG A 77 -2.82 -14.20 7.92
CA ARG A 77 -3.52 -12.95 8.25
C ARG A 77 -2.68 -11.75 7.84
N VAL A 78 -3.28 -10.88 7.04
CA VAL A 78 -2.66 -9.65 6.53
C VAL A 78 -3.36 -8.43 7.14
N LEU A 79 -2.56 -7.47 7.64
CA LEU A 79 -3.05 -6.17 8.08
C LEU A 79 -2.94 -5.18 6.93
N VAL A 80 -4.06 -4.59 6.50
CA VAL A 80 -4.07 -3.39 5.66
C VAL A 80 -4.28 -2.17 6.54
N ALA A 81 -3.22 -1.41 6.79
CA ALA A 81 -3.27 -0.17 7.56
C ALA A 81 -3.54 1.01 6.61
N GLY A 82 -4.71 1.63 6.76
CA GLY A 82 -5.25 2.68 5.92
C GLY A 82 -6.30 2.14 4.95
N ALA A 83 -7.52 2.67 5.04
CA ALA A 83 -8.64 2.47 4.13
C ALA A 83 -8.83 3.69 3.20
N GLY A 84 -7.79 4.51 3.07
CA GLY A 84 -7.72 5.65 2.16
C GLY A 84 -7.54 5.23 0.69
N ALA A 85 -7.01 6.14 -0.11
CA ALA A 85 -7.00 6.01 -1.57
C ALA A 85 -6.19 4.79 -2.06
N ILE A 86 -4.99 4.56 -1.52
CA ILE A 86 -4.16 3.39 -1.84
C ILE A 86 -4.77 2.10 -1.26
N GLY A 87 -5.21 2.16 0.00
CA GLY A 87 -5.77 1.00 0.72
C GLY A 87 -6.99 0.39 0.04
N ASN A 88 -7.84 1.22 -0.60
CA ASN A 88 -8.98 0.77 -1.41
C ASN A 88 -8.54 -0.26 -2.47
N PHE A 89 -7.53 0.08 -3.28
CA PHE A 89 -7.07 -0.77 -4.38
C PHE A 89 -6.21 -1.93 -3.89
N ALA A 90 -5.37 -1.73 -2.87
CA ALA A 90 -4.53 -2.79 -2.32
C ALA A 90 -5.36 -3.91 -1.69
N ALA A 91 -6.35 -3.58 -0.85
CA ALA A 91 -7.19 -4.57 -0.21
C ALA A 91 -8.08 -5.32 -1.23
N LEU A 92 -8.59 -4.62 -2.25
CA LEU A 92 -9.31 -5.24 -3.36
C LEU A 92 -8.40 -6.26 -4.10
N ALA A 93 -7.20 -5.85 -4.49
CA ALA A 93 -6.26 -6.70 -5.21
C ALA A 93 -5.83 -7.94 -4.39
N LEU A 94 -5.56 -7.78 -3.09
CA LEU A 94 -5.19 -8.88 -2.19
C LEU A 94 -6.33 -9.90 -2.05
N SER A 95 -7.56 -9.43 -1.79
CA SER A 95 -8.74 -10.30 -1.63
C SER A 95 -9.01 -11.13 -2.89
N LEU A 96 -8.94 -10.50 -4.06
CA LEU A 96 -9.25 -11.13 -5.34
C LEU A 96 -8.10 -12.03 -5.85
N SER A 97 -6.88 -11.79 -5.36
CA SER A 97 -5.74 -12.69 -5.54
C SER A 97 -5.81 -13.93 -4.63
N GLY A 98 -6.66 -13.91 -3.60
CA GLY A 98 -7.04 -15.10 -2.84
C GLY A 98 -6.59 -15.13 -1.39
N PHE A 99 -6.00 -14.06 -0.85
CA PHE A 99 -5.79 -13.94 0.60
C PHE A 99 -7.12 -14.00 1.33
N LYS A 100 -7.25 -14.92 2.28
CA LYS A 100 -8.53 -15.19 2.95
C LYS A 100 -8.75 -14.37 4.21
N ASN A 101 -7.67 -13.99 4.89
CA ASN A 101 -7.72 -13.34 6.20
C ASN A 101 -7.13 -11.93 6.11
N ILE A 102 -8.00 -10.95 5.84
CA ILE A 102 -7.60 -9.54 5.69
C ILE A 102 -8.31 -8.73 6.78
N ASP A 103 -7.52 -8.03 7.58
CA ASP A 103 -8.03 -7.04 8.54
C ASP A 103 -7.66 -5.64 8.03
N ILE A 104 -8.63 -4.73 7.98
CA ILE A 104 -8.46 -3.36 7.47
C ILE A 104 -8.54 -2.39 8.63
N ALA A 105 -7.44 -1.68 8.91
CA ALA A 105 -7.37 -0.71 9.99
C ALA A 105 -7.44 0.74 9.49
N ASP A 106 -8.46 1.48 9.91
CA ASP A 106 -8.60 2.92 9.68
C ASP A 106 -9.59 3.49 10.71
N PHE A 107 -9.34 4.71 11.19
CA PHE A 107 -10.17 5.35 12.21
C PHE A 107 -11.05 6.48 11.64
N ASP A 108 -10.80 6.92 10.41
CA ASP A 108 -11.56 8.01 9.80
C ASP A 108 -12.98 7.57 9.38
N SER A 109 -13.86 8.56 9.24
CA SER A 109 -15.15 8.40 8.57
C SER A 109 -15.06 8.75 7.08
N VAL A 110 -15.98 8.19 6.29
CA VAL A 110 -16.13 8.51 4.86
C VAL A 110 -16.67 9.93 4.71
N GLU A 111 -15.96 10.77 3.97
CA GLU A 111 -16.35 12.16 3.67
C GLU A 111 -16.55 12.39 2.16
N LEU A 112 -17.37 13.38 1.79
CA LEU A 112 -17.57 13.78 0.39
C LEU A 112 -16.23 14.17 -0.29
N ALA A 113 -15.32 14.82 0.45
CA ALA A 113 -14.00 15.19 -0.05
C ALA A 113 -13.10 14.00 -0.40
N ASN A 114 -13.52 12.76 -0.10
CA ASN A 114 -12.81 11.54 -0.45
C ASN A 114 -13.32 10.92 -1.77
N ALA A 115 -14.49 11.34 -2.26
CA ALA A 115 -15.18 10.72 -3.38
C ALA A 115 -14.40 10.77 -4.71
N ASN A 116 -13.49 11.73 -4.86
CA ASN A 116 -12.64 11.85 -6.05
C ASN A 116 -11.59 10.73 -6.19
N ARG A 117 -11.34 9.94 -5.14
CA ARG A 117 -10.24 8.94 -5.12
C ARG A 117 -10.52 7.65 -4.35
N GLN A 118 -11.48 7.64 -3.42
CA GLN A 118 -11.85 6.46 -2.62
C GLN A 118 -13.11 5.79 -3.18
N VAL A 119 -13.01 5.33 -4.43
CA VAL A 119 -14.14 4.93 -5.28
C VAL A 119 -14.93 3.71 -4.76
N LEU A 120 -14.36 2.90 -3.87
CA LEU A 120 -15.05 1.71 -3.36
C LEU A 120 -16.00 2.03 -2.20
N ILE A 121 -15.77 3.12 -1.48
CA ILE A 121 -16.44 3.39 -0.19
C ILE A 121 -17.21 4.72 -0.15
N CYS A 122 -16.97 5.63 -1.10
CA CYS A 122 -17.63 6.94 -1.12
C CYS A 122 -18.98 6.94 -1.85
N ASP A 123 -19.85 6.00 -1.51
CA ASP A 123 -21.24 6.07 -1.95
C ASP A 123 -22.07 7.06 -1.09
N ARG A 124 -23.22 7.49 -1.61
CA ARG A 124 -24.08 8.49 -0.94
C ARG A 124 -24.50 8.07 0.47
N ASP A 125 -24.73 6.78 0.68
CA ASP A 125 -25.20 6.24 1.93
C ASP A 125 -24.09 6.21 2.98
N SER A 126 -22.90 5.74 2.59
CA SER A 126 -21.69 5.75 3.43
C SER A 126 -21.31 7.16 3.89
N ILE A 127 -21.39 8.15 2.99
CA ILE A 127 -21.16 9.57 3.32
C ILE A 127 -22.24 10.09 4.29
N LYS A 128 -23.52 9.85 3.99
CA LYS A 128 -24.65 10.35 4.82
C LYS A 128 -24.61 9.79 6.24
N ARG A 129 -24.22 8.52 6.39
CA ARG A 129 -24.13 7.83 7.68
C ARG A 129 -22.82 8.10 8.42
N GLY A 130 -21.85 8.76 7.78
CA GLY A 130 -20.51 8.95 8.34
C GLY A 130 -19.83 7.62 8.68
N ARG A 131 -20.07 6.57 7.87
CA ARG A 131 -19.52 5.23 8.12
C ARG A 131 -18.01 5.30 8.29
N ARG A 132 -17.44 4.47 9.17
CA ARG A 132 -15.99 4.36 9.28
C ARG A 132 -15.43 3.77 7.99
N LYS A 133 -14.29 4.30 7.51
CA LYS A 133 -13.68 3.86 6.25
C LYS A 133 -13.33 2.37 6.27
N ALA A 134 -12.80 1.89 7.39
CA ALA A 134 -12.47 0.47 7.57
C ALA A 134 -13.71 -0.43 7.40
N GLU A 135 -14.83 -0.09 8.03
CA GLU A 135 -16.12 -0.80 7.87
C GLU A 135 -16.62 -0.77 6.43
N ALA A 136 -16.68 0.42 5.83
CA ALA A 136 -17.18 0.57 4.47
C ALA A 136 -16.34 -0.24 3.47
N LEU A 137 -15.01 -0.25 3.64
CA LEU A 137 -14.11 -0.98 2.76
C LEU A 137 -14.20 -2.49 2.98
N ALA A 138 -14.20 -2.94 4.23
CA ALA A 138 -14.31 -4.35 4.57
C ALA A 138 -15.64 -4.95 4.05
N ASP A 139 -16.76 -4.26 4.25
CA ASP A 139 -18.06 -4.65 3.70
C ASP A 139 -18.03 -4.74 2.17
N ARG A 140 -17.48 -3.71 1.51
CA ARG A 140 -17.44 -3.65 0.05
C ARG A 140 -16.62 -4.79 -0.52
N ILE A 141 -15.44 -5.05 0.04
CA ILE A 141 -14.55 -6.12 -0.43
C ILE A 141 -15.16 -7.48 -0.13
N SER A 142 -15.78 -7.67 1.03
CA SER A 142 -16.45 -8.93 1.36
C SER A 142 -17.55 -9.26 0.35
N ARG A 143 -18.33 -8.26 -0.08
CA ARG A 143 -19.35 -8.43 -1.14
C ARG A 143 -18.77 -8.76 -2.51
N ILE A 144 -17.62 -8.17 -2.88
CA ILE A 144 -17.00 -8.41 -4.20
C ILE A 144 -16.31 -9.78 -4.23
N SER A 145 -15.58 -10.13 -3.18
CA SER A 145 -14.72 -11.31 -3.14
C SER A 145 -15.40 -12.57 -2.58
N GLY A 146 -16.50 -12.42 -1.85
CA GLY A 146 -17.12 -13.50 -1.08
C GLY A 146 -16.32 -13.94 0.14
N LEU A 147 -15.27 -13.20 0.51
CA LEU A 147 -14.44 -13.47 1.68
C LEU A 147 -14.92 -12.70 2.91
N ASN A 148 -14.53 -13.16 4.09
CA ASN A 148 -14.76 -12.42 5.33
C ASN A 148 -13.58 -11.47 5.59
N VAL A 149 -13.79 -10.17 5.35
CA VAL A 149 -12.80 -9.13 5.63
C VAL A 149 -13.19 -8.41 6.92
N SER A 150 -12.27 -8.29 7.88
CA SER A 150 -12.58 -7.72 9.20
C SER A 150 -12.22 -6.23 9.25
N PRO A 151 -13.13 -5.33 9.65
CA PRO A 151 -12.78 -3.95 9.93
C PRO A 151 -12.18 -3.79 11.32
N ILE A 152 -11.12 -2.99 11.44
CA ILE A 152 -10.53 -2.50 12.68
C ILE A 152 -10.69 -0.98 12.68
N ILE A 153 -11.56 -0.46 13.54
CA ILE A 153 -11.66 0.99 13.74
C ILE A 153 -10.49 1.42 14.61
N GLY A 154 -9.34 1.65 13.98
CA GLY A 154 -8.08 1.71 14.69
C GLY A 154 -7.09 2.71 14.12
N LYS A 155 -6.27 3.24 15.02
CA LYS A 155 -5.24 4.23 14.74
C LYS A 155 -3.87 3.63 15.05
N VAL A 156 -2.95 3.75 14.10
CA VAL A 156 -1.58 3.27 14.26
C VAL A 156 -0.82 4.24 15.16
N VAL A 157 -0.30 3.73 16.26
CA VAL A 157 0.42 4.48 17.31
C VAL A 157 1.52 3.59 17.91
N ASP A 158 2.54 4.20 18.52
CA ASP A 158 3.60 3.42 19.18
C ASP A 158 3.11 2.80 20.50
N SER A 159 2.23 3.51 21.21
CA SER A 159 1.67 3.05 22.47
C SER A 159 0.21 3.48 22.62
N GLU A 160 -0.56 2.73 23.39
CA GLU A 160 -1.99 3.02 23.63
C GLU A 160 -2.21 4.37 24.31
N GLN A 161 -1.21 4.84 25.08
CA GLN A 161 -1.24 6.14 25.76
C GLN A 161 -1.26 7.33 24.78
N GLU A 162 -0.89 7.12 23.51
CA GLU A 162 -0.94 8.15 22.47
C GLU A 162 -2.33 8.37 21.90
N LEU A 163 -3.30 7.49 22.20
CA LEU A 163 -4.69 7.81 21.91
C LEU A 163 -5.16 8.92 22.84
N ASP A 164 -5.69 9.99 22.28
CA ASP A 164 -6.28 11.06 23.07
C ASP A 164 -7.60 10.60 23.72
N SER A 165 -8.20 11.47 24.53
CA SER A 165 -9.47 11.16 25.19
C SER A 165 -10.62 11.01 24.20
N TYR A 166 -10.58 11.71 23.07
CA TYR A 166 -11.60 11.61 22.04
C TYR A 166 -11.54 10.25 21.36
N ASP A 167 -10.38 9.81 20.91
CA ASP A 167 -10.15 8.50 20.30
C ASP A 167 -10.60 7.37 21.24
N ARG A 168 -10.19 7.43 22.50
CA ARG A 168 -10.60 6.43 23.52
C ARG A 168 -12.11 6.41 23.74
N ASN A 169 -12.75 7.57 23.89
CA ASN A 169 -14.19 7.67 24.10
C ASN A 169 -15.01 7.20 22.89
N ASN A 170 -14.42 7.24 21.68
CA ASN A 170 -15.03 6.74 20.45
C ASN A 170 -14.70 5.27 20.15
N GLY A 171 -14.03 4.57 21.07
CA GLY A 171 -13.69 3.16 20.93
C GLY A 171 -12.64 2.89 19.84
N ILE A 172 -11.80 3.87 19.52
CA ILE A 172 -10.70 3.70 18.55
C ILE A 172 -9.66 2.75 19.15
N ILE A 173 -9.33 1.70 18.40
CA ILE A 173 -8.34 0.70 18.80
C ILE A 173 -6.92 1.21 18.51
N ALA A 174 -6.01 1.09 19.46
CA ALA A 174 -4.59 1.35 19.22
C ALA A 174 -3.98 0.19 18.43
N VAL A 175 -3.54 0.44 17.20
CA VAL A 175 -2.82 -0.54 16.38
C VAL A 175 -1.33 -0.44 16.73
N THR A 176 -0.96 -1.09 17.83
CA THR A 176 0.41 -1.18 18.38
C THR A 176 1.08 -2.51 18.02
N GLU A 177 2.35 -2.67 18.41
CA GLU A 177 3.05 -3.97 18.29
C GLU A 177 2.29 -5.11 18.98
N ASP A 178 1.74 -4.88 20.17
CA ASP A 178 0.99 -5.91 20.92
C ASP A 178 -0.32 -6.27 20.23
N PHE A 179 -1.03 -5.30 19.64
CA PHE A 179 -2.20 -5.59 18.82
C PHE A 179 -1.82 -6.47 17.63
N VAL A 180 -0.76 -6.11 16.91
CA VAL A 180 -0.32 -6.87 15.73
C VAL A 180 0.12 -8.29 16.11
N ARG A 181 0.84 -8.43 17.24
CA ARG A 181 1.23 -9.73 17.82
C ARG A 181 0.02 -10.58 18.21
N SER A 182 -0.97 -10.00 18.89
CA SER A 182 -2.16 -10.72 19.38
C SER A 182 -2.98 -11.37 18.25
N ARG A 183 -2.91 -10.80 17.04
CA ARG A 183 -3.63 -11.27 15.85
C ARG A 183 -2.79 -12.19 14.95
N SER A 184 -1.51 -12.40 15.29
CA SER A 184 -0.57 -13.21 14.51
C SER A 184 -0.47 -12.78 13.04
N TYR A 185 -0.45 -11.47 12.78
CA TYR A 185 -0.26 -10.99 11.41
C TYR A 185 1.10 -11.42 10.87
N ARG A 186 1.12 -11.88 9.62
CA ARG A 186 2.35 -12.29 8.93
C ARG A 186 2.82 -11.27 7.91
N MET A 187 2.04 -10.21 7.66
CA MET A 187 2.37 -9.15 6.72
C MET A 187 1.59 -7.87 7.05
N ILE A 188 2.23 -6.73 6.82
CA ILE A 188 1.63 -5.40 6.93
C ILE A 188 1.65 -4.71 5.56
N ILE A 189 0.52 -4.14 5.18
CA ILE A 189 0.30 -3.35 3.97
C ILE A 189 -0.02 -1.91 4.40
N GLY A 190 0.90 -0.98 4.16
CA GLY A 190 0.81 0.41 4.55
C GLY A 190 0.25 1.30 3.44
N GLY A 191 -1.02 1.68 3.58
CA GLY A 191 -1.70 2.69 2.76
C GLY A 191 -2.01 3.98 3.52
N VAL A 192 -1.24 4.28 4.56
CA VAL A 192 -1.41 5.47 5.42
C VAL A 192 -0.73 6.71 4.81
N ASP A 193 -1.28 7.89 5.11
CA ASP A 193 -0.92 9.15 4.45
C ASP A 193 -0.01 10.07 5.28
N ASN A 194 0.29 9.70 6.52
CA ASN A 194 1.16 10.50 7.38
C ASN A 194 2.46 9.76 7.74
N PRO A 195 3.61 10.46 7.76
CA PRO A 195 4.90 9.86 8.09
C PRO A 195 4.95 9.20 9.47
N TYR A 196 4.16 9.70 10.43
CA TYR A 196 4.16 9.15 11.78
C TYR A 196 3.66 7.70 11.81
N ALA A 197 2.48 7.44 11.26
CA ALA A 197 1.93 6.09 11.18
C ALA A 197 2.86 5.15 10.41
N ARG A 198 3.49 5.60 9.31
CA ARG A 198 4.50 4.82 8.57
C ARG A 198 5.69 4.46 9.45
N SER A 199 6.15 5.39 10.29
CA SER A 199 7.24 5.14 11.24
C SER A 199 6.90 4.07 12.27
N CYS A 200 5.67 4.10 12.81
CA CYS A 200 5.18 3.11 13.76
C CYS A 200 5.05 1.72 13.10
N LEU A 201 4.44 1.64 11.90
CA LEU A 201 4.35 0.39 11.15
C LEU A 201 5.74 -0.19 10.85
N ASN A 202 6.71 0.65 10.48
CA ASN A 202 8.08 0.22 10.29
C ASN A 202 8.71 -0.35 11.56
N ARG A 203 8.53 0.31 12.72
CA ARG A 203 9.02 -0.20 14.01
C ARG A 203 8.39 -1.54 14.36
N ILE A 204 7.07 -1.67 14.23
CA ILE A 204 6.34 -2.92 14.47
C ILE A 204 6.88 -4.03 13.57
N ALA A 205 6.99 -3.79 12.27
CA ALA A 205 7.46 -4.78 11.30
C ALA A 205 8.89 -5.25 11.58
N VAL A 206 9.80 -4.32 11.88
CA VAL A 206 11.20 -4.64 12.25
C VAL A 206 11.25 -5.39 13.58
N SER A 207 10.45 -5.00 14.57
CA SER A 207 10.42 -5.66 15.87
C SER A 207 9.85 -7.07 15.79
N MET A 208 8.82 -7.28 14.97
CA MET A 208 8.17 -8.58 14.80
C MET A 208 8.82 -9.46 13.74
N GLN A 209 9.79 -8.94 12.97
CA GLN A 209 10.38 -9.63 11.82
C GLN A 209 9.32 -10.12 10.82
N ILE A 210 8.37 -9.24 10.48
CA ILE A 210 7.37 -9.51 9.45
C ILE A 210 7.51 -8.54 8.27
N PRO A 211 7.23 -8.95 7.03
CA PRO A 211 7.24 -8.09 5.86
C PRO A 211 6.33 -6.87 6.02
N TYR A 212 6.84 -5.71 5.61
CA TYR A 212 6.10 -4.46 5.54
C TYR A 212 6.22 -3.85 4.14
N PHE A 213 5.08 -3.59 3.53
CA PHE A 213 4.97 -2.94 2.23
C PHE A 213 4.40 -1.54 2.44
N ASP A 214 5.20 -0.51 2.23
CA ASP A 214 4.82 0.90 2.36
C ASP A 214 4.50 1.49 0.99
N ALA A 215 3.48 2.34 0.91
CA ALA A 215 3.20 3.11 -0.29
C ALA A 215 2.89 4.56 0.00
N GLY A 216 3.25 5.42 -0.96
CA GLY A 216 2.83 6.82 -0.98
C GLY A 216 2.57 7.28 -2.40
N THR A 217 1.66 8.23 -2.52
CA THR A 217 1.30 8.89 -3.78
C THR A 217 1.17 10.39 -3.54
N ASP A 218 1.48 11.16 -4.56
CA ASP A 218 1.01 12.53 -4.72
C ASP A 218 0.13 12.62 -5.99
N GLU A 219 -0.04 13.84 -6.49
CA GLU A 219 -0.82 14.16 -7.68
C GLU A 219 -0.27 13.57 -8.98
N CYS A 220 1.06 13.42 -9.10
CA CYS A 220 1.72 13.03 -10.34
C CYS A 220 2.61 11.79 -10.18
N SER A 221 2.89 11.36 -8.95
CA SER A 221 3.87 10.33 -8.67
C SER A 221 3.45 9.42 -7.52
N GLY A 222 4.14 8.29 -7.39
CA GLY A 222 4.03 7.45 -6.22
C GLY A 222 5.06 6.34 -6.22
N ALA A 223 5.20 5.68 -5.08
CA ALA A 223 6.17 4.61 -4.92
C ALA A 223 5.68 3.57 -3.91
N VAL A 224 6.04 2.32 -4.18
CA VAL A 224 5.95 1.18 -3.27
C VAL A 224 7.34 0.86 -2.75
N ARG A 225 7.48 0.59 -1.45
CA ARG A 225 8.72 0.12 -0.82
C ARG A 225 8.44 -1.11 0.01
N ALA A 226 9.38 -2.04 0.04
CA ALA A 226 9.25 -3.28 0.80
C ALA A 226 10.40 -3.45 1.81
N TYR A 227 10.04 -3.70 3.06
CA TYR A 227 10.91 -4.31 4.05
C TYR A 227 10.63 -5.80 4.08
N ILE A 228 11.65 -6.60 3.77
CA ILE A 228 11.62 -8.06 3.89
C ILE A 228 12.69 -8.45 4.92
N PRO A 229 12.30 -9.02 6.07
CA PRO A 229 13.23 -9.54 7.07
C PRO A 229 14.29 -10.43 6.43
N GLY A 230 15.55 -10.28 6.82
CA GLY A 230 16.63 -11.07 6.22
C GLY A 230 17.13 -10.58 4.85
N LYS A 231 16.36 -9.76 4.11
CA LYS A 231 16.63 -9.52 2.68
C LYS A 231 16.75 -8.06 2.27
N SER A 232 16.05 -7.12 2.92
CA SER A 232 16.13 -5.70 2.57
C SER A 232 16.32 -4.78 3.78
N GLY A 233 16.74 -3.53 3.53
CA GLY A 233 16.68 -2.47 4.52
C GLY A 233 15.23 -2.11 4.86
N CYS A 234 14.96 -1.73 6.11
CA CYS A 234 13.64 -1.24 6.49
C CYS A 234 13.36 0.17 5.95
N LEU A 235 12.16 0.72 6.14
CA LEU A 235 11.80 2.05 5.65
C LEU A 235 12.73 3.14 6.20
N GLU A 236 13.21 3.00 7.44
CA GLU A 236 14.23 3.91 7.99
C GLU A 236 15.56 3.86 7.22
N CYS A 237 16.01 2.67 6.82
CA CYS A 237 17.20 2.53 5.99
C CYS A 237 17.01 3.20 4.63
N GLN A 238 15.81 3.05 4.05
CA GLN A 238 15.50 3.51 2.70
C GLN A 238 15.22 5.02 2.62
N THR A 239 14.59 5.62 3.64
CA THR A 239 14.08 7.00 3.55
C THR A 239 14.40 7.89 4.74
N GLY A 240 14.91 7.36 5.85
CA GLY A 240 15.06 8.13 7.09
C GLY A 240 13.72 8.51 7.74
N ILE A 241 12.72 7.62 7.64
CA ILE A 241 11.33 7.88 8.06
C ILE A 241 11.20 8.37 9.51
N TYR A 242 12.10 8.00 10.41
CA TYR A 242 12.03 8.42 11.81
C TYR A 242 12.27 9.93 11.96
N GLY A 243 13.27 10.49 11.28
CA GLY A 243 13.50 11.94 11.27
C GLY A 243 12.31 12.69 10.67
N ILE A 244 11.77 12.19 9.55
CA ILE A 244 10.61 12.77 8.87
C ILE A 244 9.37 12.75 9.78
N ALA A 245 9.16 11.68 10.53
CA ALA A 245 8.05 11.55 11.47
C ALA A 245 8.13 12.55 12.63
N GLU A 246 9.32 12.75 13.19
CA GLU A 246 9.54 13.74 14.26
C GLU A 246 9.31 15.18 13.78
N GLU A 247 9.82 15.53 12.59
CA GLU A 247 9.54 16.82 11.97
C GLU A 247 8.06 17.02 11.66
N TRP A 248 7.37 15.95 11.22
CA TRP A 248 5.94 15.99 10.96
C TRP A 248 5.14 16.22 12.25
N LYS A 249 5.49 15.55 13.36
CA LYS A 249 4.84 15.75 14.66
C LYS A 249 4.95 17.22 15.12
N LYS A 250 6.14 17.82 15.02
CA LYS A 250 6.38 19.22 15.36
C LYS A 250 5.51 20.16 14.52
N ARG A 251 5.54 19.99 13.19
CA ARG A 251 4.72 20.79 12.27
C ARG A 251 3.22 20.59 12.46
N LYS A 252 2.78 19.38 12.82
CA LYS A 252 1.36 19.11 13.10
C LYS A 252 0.92 19.88 14.34
N ALA A 253 1.69 19.85 15.43
CA ALA A 253 1.38 20.63 16.63
C ALA A 253 1.25 22.13 16.34
N GLU A 254 2.12 22.67 15.47
CA GLU A 254 2.04 24.06 15.01
C GLU A 254 0.78 24.31 14.15
N ARG A 255 0.44 23.42 13.22
CA ARG A 255 -0.75 23.55 12.37
C ARG A 255 -2.06 23.47 13.16
N ASP A 256 -2.15 22.53 14.09
CA ASP A 256 -3.32 22.36 14.96
C ASP A 256 -3.53 23.63 15.81
N SER A 257 -2.44 24.31 16.19
CA SER A 257 -2.50 25.61 16.87
C SER A 257 -2.97 26.77 15.97
N CYS A 258 -2.75 26.69 14.65
CA CYS A 258 -3.07 27.72 13.67
C CYS A 258 -4.30 27.42 12.79
N GLN A 259 -4.98 26.29 12.99
CA GLN A 259 -6.14 25.82 12.20
C GLN A 259 -5.91 25.77 10.67
N LEU A 260 -4.69 25.53 10.21
CA LEU A 260 -4.36 25.46 8.79
C LEU A 260 -4.64 24.06 8.22
N ASN A 261 -5.34 23.97 7.08
CA ASN A 261 -5.78 22.69 6.51
C ASN A 261 -5.40 22.57 5.01
N ASP A 262 -4.14 22.24 4.74
CA ASP A 262 -3.64 21.97 3.38
C ASP A 262 -3.67 20.46 3.10
N LYS A 263 -4.75 19.99 2.46
CA LYS A 263 -4.80 18.61 1.93
C LYS A 263 -4.05 18.57 0.59
N ALA A 264 -3.00 17.75 0.50
CA ALA A 264 -2.28 17.53 -0.75
C ALA A 264 -3.22 16.95 -1.83
N PRO A 265 -3.09 17.37 -3.10
CA PRO A 265 -3.91 16.83 -4.17
C PRO A 265 -3.62 15.33 -4.37
N SER A 266 -4.65 14.57 -4.73
CA SER A 266 -4.54 13.11 -4.91
C SER A 266 -5.49 12.66 -6.01
N VAL A 267 -4.97 11.83 -6.91
CA VAL A 267 -5.60 11.45 -8.18
C VAL A 267 -5.88 9.95 -8.18
N VAL A 268 -7.05 9.54 -8.66
CA VAL A 268 -7.47 8.13 -8.63
C VAL A 268 -6.54 7.19 -9.42
N THR A 269 -5.95 7.66 -10.52
CA THR A 269 -5.08 6.85 -11.38
C THR A 269 -3.78 6.46 -10.69
N SER A 270 -3.07 7.41 -10.07
CA SER A 270 -1.83 7.12 -9.31
C SER A 270 -2.11 6.19 -8.14
N ASN A 271 -3.22 6.40 -7.42
CA ASN A 271 -3.67 5.52 -6.34
C ASN A 271 -3.96 4.09 -6.81
N MET A 272 -4.58 3.93 -7.98
CA MET A 272 -4.89 2.61 -8.54
C MET A 272 -3.63 1.86 -8.97
N ILE A 273 -2.70 2.55 -9.63
CA ILE A 273 -1.40 1.99 -10.04
C ILE A 273 -0.62 1.54 -8.79
N ILE A 274 -0.43 2.45 -7.83
CA ILE A 274 0.39 2.18 -6.65
C ILE A 274 -0.28 1.19 -5.69
N GLY A 275 -1.59 1.26 -5.49
CA GLY A 275 -2.30 0.26 -4.68
C GLY A 275 -2.26 -1.14 -5.29
N SER A 276 -2.32 -1.25 -6.62
CA SER A 276 -2.17 -2.53 -7.31
C SER A 276 -0.74 -3.05 -7.23
N ALA A 277 0.26 -2.19 -7.43
CA ALA A 277 1.67 -2.54 -7.28
C ALA A 277 2.01 -2.97 -5.85
N LEU A 278 1.42 -2.32 -4.84
CA LEU A 278 1.59 -2.64 -3.43
C LEU A 278 1.12 -4.08 -3.12
N ALA A 279 -0.07 -4.45 -3.61
CA ALA A 279 -0.57 -5.81 -3.49
C ALA A 279 0.27 -6.82 -4.30
N GLY A 280 0.82 -6.39 -5.45
CA GLY A 280 1.74 -7.16 -6.26
C GLY A 280 3.01 -7.57 -5.52
N GLU A 281 3.69 -6.62 -4.88
CA GLU A 281 4.91 -6.92 -4.12
C GLU A 281 4.64 -7.81 -2.90
N ALA A 282 3.49 -7.61 -2.24
CA ALA A 282 3.02 -8.49 -1.18
C ALA A 282 2.82 -9.94 -1.65
N LEU A 283 2.16 -10.13 -2.80
CA LEU A 283 1.99 -11.46 -3.38
C LEU A 283 3.31 -12.08 -3.83
N SER A 284 4.21 -11.30 -4.42
CA SER A 284 5.53 -11.79 -4.81
C SER A 284 6.26 -12.35 -3.60
N ALA A 285 6.30 -11.59 -2.50
CA ALA A 285 6.90 -12.06 -1.26
C ALA A 285 6.21 -13.31 -0.69
N ALA A 286 4.87 -13.37 -0.73
CA ALA A 286 4.12 -14.53 -0.25
C ALA A 286 4.36 -15.79 -1.10
N ALA A 287 4.46 -15.61 -2.42
CA ALA A 287 4.71 -16.69 -3.37
C ALA A 287 6.18 -17.10 -3.45
N GLY A 288 7.08 -16.46 -2.68
CA GLY A 288 8.53 -16.64 -2.76
C GLY A 288 9.12 -16.31 -4.13
N LEU A 289 8.31 -15.74 -5.02
CA LEU A 289 8.77 -15.06 -6.22
C LEU A 289 9.67 -13.93 -5.73
N PHE A 290 10.79 -13.72 -6.42
CA PHE A 290 11.75 -12.65 -6.15
C PHE A 290 11.01 -11.45 -5.52
N PRO A 291 11.07 -11.23 -4.19
CA PRO A 291 10.60 -9.97 -3.66
C PRO A 291 11.59 -9.03 -4.30
N SER A 292 11.15 -8.38 -5.38
CA SER A 292 12.07 -7.58 -6.15
C SER A 292 12.52 -6.56 -5.11
N LEU A 293 13.82 -6.55 -4.82
CA LEU A 293 14.47 -5.57 -3.98
C LEU A 293 14.43 -4.27 -4.76
N SER A 294 13.22 -3.83 -5.06
CA SER A 294 12.82 -3.03 -6.20
C SER A 294 11.55 -2.30 -5.83
N ALA A 295 11.64 -0.98 -5.76
CA ALA A 295 10.52 -0.11 -5.48
C ALA A 295 9.83 0.16 -6.81
N VAL A 296 8.59 -0.32 -6.96
CA VAL A 296 7.76 0.06 -8.10
C VAL A 296 7.35 1.50 -7.89
N SER A 297 7.77 2.35 -8.82
CA SER A 297 7.50 3.77 -8.78
C SER A 297 6.72 4.19 -10.03
N TYR A 298 5.91 5.20 -9.87
CA TYR A 298 5.10 5.81 -10.91
C TYR A 298 5.43 7.30 -11.01
N SER A 299 5.52 7.83 -12.23
CA SER A 299 5.62 9.27 -12.50
C SER A 299 4.91 9.64 -13.80
N SER A 300 3.93 10.55 -13.72
CA SER A 300 3.23 11.07 -14.90
C SER A 300 4.13 11.95 -15.77
N ALA A 301 5.24 12.45 -15.20
CA ALA A 301 6.20 13.33 -15.86
C ALA A 301 7.36 12.59 -16.56
N SER A 302 7.21 11.28 -16.76
CA SER A 302 8.22 10.43 -17.40
C SER A 302 7.67 9.76 -18.66
N ARG A 303 8.52 9.60 -19.68
CA ARG A 303 8.23 8.73 -20.85
C ARG A 303 8.12 7.26 -20.46
N HIS A 304 8.84 6.88 -19.41
CA HIS A 304 8.75 5.59 -18.74
C HIS A 304 7.97 5.80 -17.43
N PRO A 305 6.64 5.82 -17.46
CA PRO A 305 5.83 6.23 -16.32
C PRO A 305 5.90 5.21 -15.18
N LEU A 306 6.25 3.95 -15.45
CA LEU A 306 6.58 2.97 -14.43
C LEU A 306 8.07 2.65 -14.43
N PHE A 307 8.67 2.59 -13.26
CA PHE A 307 10.05 2.16 -13.17
C PHE A 307 10.28 1.38 -11.89
N VAL A 308 11.19 0.42 -11.99
CA VAL A 308 11.76 -0.27 -10.86
C VAL A 308 13.05 0.45 -10.49
N SER A 309 13.14 0.96 -9.27
CA SER A 309 14.42 1.35 -8.68
C SER A 309 14.85 0.27 -7.69
N GLY A 310 16.14 -0.09 -7.67
CA GLY A 310 16.64 -1.00 -6.65
C GLY A 310 16.35 -0.44 -5.25
N ILE A 311 15.59 -1.17 -4.44
CA ILE A 311 15.52 -0.95 -3.00
C ILE A 311 16.92 -1.19 -2.46
N GLY A 312 17.45 -0.21 -1.73
CA GLY A 312 18.70 -0.36 -0.99
C GLY A 312 18.66 -1.63 -0.15
N THR A 313 19.35 -2.67 -0.61
CA THR A 313 19.67 -3.87 0.18
C THR A 313 20.56 -3.52 1.36
N ALA A 314 21.28 -2.40 1.25
CA ALA A 314 22.11 -1.85 2.30
C ALA A 314 21.26 -1.46 3.51
N GLN A 315 21.36 -2.28 4.55
CA GLN A 315 20.85 -1.94 5.86
C GLN A 315 21.81 -0.93 6.50
N LYS A 316 21.29 0.20 6.97
CA LYS A 316 22.11 1.22 7.65
C LYS A 316 22.77 0.60 8.89
N GLN A 317 24.07 0.80 9.05
CA GLN A 317 24.77 0.39 10.25
C GLN A 317 24.13 1.04 11.49
N GLY A 318 23.89 0.25 12.53
CA GLY A 318 23.21 0.70 13.75
C GLY A 318 21.67 0.79 13.65
N CYS A 319 21.07 0.50 12.49
CA CYS A 319 19.61 0.36 12.40
C CYS A 319 19.16 -0.93 13.11
N PRO A 320 18.05 -0.92 13.88
CA PRO A 320 17.53 -2.13 14.54
C PRO A 320 17.25 -3.31 13.59
N CYS A 321 16.98 -3.04 12.31
CA CYS A 321 16.79 -4.10 11.31
C CYS A 321 18.08 -4.82 10.90
N SER A 322 19.26 -4.23 11.19
CA SER A 322 20.57 -4.76 10.87
C SER A 322 21.13 -5.66 11.98
N ALA A 323 20.66 -5.50 13.22
CA ALA A 323 21.16 -6.21 14.40
C ALA A 323 20.48 -7.57 14.65
N ARG A 324 19.57 -8.00 13.77
CA ARG A 324 18.70 -9.18 13.98
C ARG A 324 18.93 -10.31 12.95
N HIS A 325 20.10 -10.32 12.32
CA HIS A 325 20.58 -11.43 11.46
C HIS A 325 21.56 -12.32 12.20
#